data_AF-A0A6A4JDG0-F1
#
_entry.id   AF-A0A6A4JDG0-F1
#
_cell.length_a   1.000
_cell.length_b   1.000
_cell.length_c   1.000
_cell.angle_alpha   90.00
_cell.angle_beta   90.00
_cell.angle_gamma   90.00
#
_symmetry.space_group_name_H-M   'P 1'
#
loop_
_entity.id
_entity.type
_entity.pdbx_description
1 polymer ?
#
loop_
_entity_poly.entity_id
_entity_poly.type
_entity_poly.pdbx_seq_one_letter_code
_entity_poly.pdbx_strand_id
1 'polypeptide(L)'
;MGADVLLVLGLATVLSVLVYKWTNRRFLKLAEQWPGPPGWPLVGNALEFIGTPNRIFETLCEYSQTLDDLARVWVGPRLLLFIYHPADIELILSSHEHLDKSVEYDFLRPWLGNGLLTSTGDKWKSHRRVIAPTFHLNVLRGFIGKFNENGKEVVRKMKQERGNLFDAHDYMSECTVRTLLETVMGFKIETTKERKCYDYAMAVMKLCDIIHLRHMKGWLRPNMLFKLSHYNVMQKDLLSVVHGITQKVFSIKRSDLKHRTDNERNSTQKAELGVQLKNDEKLQTISSELGFSFGQASGLRDDLDTEDIGEKKRGAFLETIMEKAQNEEAFDYQEVQEQLDTIMFEGHDTTAAASSFFLCVMAARPDIQEKCFSELYGIFGDSDRDVTFQDTMEMKYLERCMMETLRLYPPVPAIARRVNREVKLASRDLTIPAGSTVIVATYALHRRSDIYPNPEEFNPDNFLPEKSASRHFYSFIPFSAGPRSCVGRKYAMLKLKIILATILRNFRIQPGLKEEDWKFQADIIFKRADGFKINIESRTVDPTKNNST
;
A
#
# COMPACT_ATOMS: atom_id res chain seq x y z
N MET A 1 35.13 -37.24 6.06
CA MET A 1 33.77 -37.75 5.76
C MET A 1 33.90 -38.77 4.65
N GLY A 2 33.61 -40.05 4.92
CA GLY A 2 33.89 -41.14 3.99
C GLY A 2 32.97 -41.16 2.77
N ALA A 3 33.44 -41.76 1.67
CA ALA A 3 32.68 -41.92 0.43
C ALA A 3 31.31 -42.59 0.64
N ASP A 4 31.20 -43.48 1.63
CA ASP A 4 29.94 -44.14 2.00
C ASP A 4 28.87 -43.17 2.51
N VAL A 5 29.28 -42.12 3.25
CA VAL A 5 28.35 -41.10 3.73
C VAL A 5 27.79 -40.27 2.57
N LEU A 6 28.65 -39.93 1.59
CA LEU A 6 28.22 -39.22 0.39
C LEU A 6 27.30 -40.07 -0.49
N LEU A 7 27.56 -41.39 -0.57
CA LEU A 7 26.75 -42.32 -1.35
C LEU A 7 25.36 -42.55 -0.73
N VAL A 8 25.29 -42.70 0.60
CA VAL A 8 24.01 -42.77 1.33
C VAL A 8 23.23 -41.47 1.22
N LEU A 9 23.89 -40.31 1.37
CA LEU A 9 23.23 -39.00 1.17
C LEU A 9 22.73 -38.82 -0.26
N GLY A 10 23.50 -39.27 -1.26
CA GLY A 10 23.10 -39.26 -2.66
C GLY A 10 21.86 -40.12 -2.93
N LEU A 11 21.86 -41.38 -2.46
CA LEU A 11 20.73 -42.29 -2.61
C LEU A 11 19.47 -41.79 -1.88
N ALA A 12 19.62 -41.27 -0.66
CA ALA A 12 18.51 -40.68 0.09
C ALA A 12 17.93 -39.45 -0.62
N THR A 13 18.78 -38.62 -1.24
CA THR A 13 18.34 -37.46 -2.04
C THR A 13 17.57 -37.92 -3.27
N VAL A 14 18.08 -38.90 -4.02
CA VAL A 14 17.39 -39.45 -5.20
C VAL A 14 16.04 -40.06 -4.82
N LEU A 15 16.01 -40.87 -3.76
CA LEU A 15 14.76 -41.46 -3.26
C LEU A 15 13.76 -40.37 -2.84
N SER A 16 14.22 -39.33 -2.15
CA SER A 16 13.38 -38.20 -1.73
C SER A 16 12.80 -37.45 -2.93
N VAL A 17 13.58 -37.23 -3.99
CA VAL A 17 13.12 -36.62 -5.24
C VAL A 17 12.11 -37.52 -5.95
N LEU A 18 12.33 -38.84 -6.00
CA LEU A 18 11.39 -39.78 -6.62
C LEU A 18 10.06 -39.86 -5.84
N VAL A 19 10.12 -39.94 -4.51
CA VAL A 19 8.94 -39.90 -3.64
C VAL A 19 8.21 -38.57 -3.81
N TYR A 20 8.93 -37.44 -3.81
CA TYR A 20 8.32 -36.12 -4.06
C TYR A 20 7.62 -36.08 -5.42
N LYS A 21 8.28 -36.54 -6.49
CA LYS A 21 7.69 -36.60 -7.84
C LYS A 21 6.47 -37.51 -7.88
N TRP A 22 6.49 -38.64 -7.17
CA TRP A 22 5.40 -39.61 -7.12
C TRP A 22 4.19 -39.07 -6.37
N THR A 23 4.40 -38.51 -5.18
CA THR A 23 3.33 -37.94 -4.35
C THR A 23 2.72 -36.68 -4.98
N ASN A 24 3.52 -35.89 -5.72
CA ASN A 24 3.10 -34.63 -6.34
C ASN A 24 2.84 -34.74 -7.85
N ARG A 25 2.55 -35.94 -8.38
CA ARG A 25 2.36 -36.16 -9.83
C ARG A 25 1.33 -35.20 -10.47
N ARG A 26 0.16 -35.04 -9.84
CA ARG A 26 -0.91 -34.15 -10.35
C ARG A 26 -0.45 -32.70 -10.35
N PHE A 27 0.17 -32.26 -9.26
CA PHE A 27 0.70 -30.90 -9.11
C PHE A 27 1.75 -30.59 -10.19
N LEU A 28 2.71 -31.49 -10.40
CA LEU A 28 3.76 -31.33 -11.42
C LEU A 28 3.18 -31.35 -12.84
N LYS A 29 2.24 -32.26 -13.14
CA LYS A 29 1.57 -32.34 -14.46
C LYS A 29 0.78 -31.08 -14.80
N LEU A 30 0.10 -30.49 -13.81
CA LEU A 30 -0.58 -29.22 -14.01
C LEU A 30 0.43 -28.08 -14.17
N ALA A 31 1.48 -28.04 -13.35
CA ALA A 31 2.54 -27.04 -13.47
C ALA A 31 3.25 -27.09 -14.83
N GLU A 32 3.48 -28.26 -15.42
CA GLU A 32 4.11 -28.45 -16.74
C GLU A 32 3.34 -27.83 -17.90
N GLN A 33 2.02 -27.64 -17.77
CA GLN A 33 1.20 -27.01 -18.80
C GLN A 33 1.38 -25.49 -18.85
N TRP A 34 1.93 -24.89 -17.79
CA TRP A 34 2.13 -23.45 -17.72
C TRP A 34 3.40 -23.03 -18.48
N PRO A 35 3.34 -21.96 -19.28
CA PRO A 35 4.51 -21.41 -19.96
C PRO A 35 5.49 -20.83 -18.93
N GLY A 36 6.78 -20.96 -19.21
CA GLY A 36 7.84 -20.40 -18.36
C GLY A 36 9.21 -21.04 -18.62
N PRO A 37 10.29 -20.40 -18.16
CA PRO A 37 11.66 -20.88 -18.39
C PRO A 37 11.90 -22.26 -17.77
N PRO A 38 12.73 -23.12 -18.41
CA PRO A 38 13.07 -24.42 -17.85
C PRO A 38 13.85 -24.25 -16.54
N GLY A 39 13.35 -24.86 -15.46
CA GLY A 39 14.00 -24.79 -14.15
C GLY A 39 15.09 -25.85 -13.97
N TRP A 40 16.20 -25.47 -13.34
CA TRP A 40 17.24 -26.41 -12.91
C TRP A 40 16.74 -27.36 -11.81
N PRO A 41 17.28 -28.59 -11.73
CA PRO A 41 16.96 -29.49 -10.63
C PRO A 41 17.18 -28.83 -9.25
N LEU A 42 16.24 -29.03 -8.33
CA LEU A 42 16.25 -28.56 -6.93
C LEU A 42 16.21 -27.03 -6.70
N VAL A 43 16.78 -26.21 -7.59
CA VAL A 43 16.82 -24.74 -7.43
C VAL A 43 15.81 -24.00 -8.31
N GLY A 44 15.31 -24.65 -9.37
CA GLY A 44 14.37 -24.05 -10.32
C GLY A 44 15.03 -22.95 -11.15
N ASN A 45 14.36 -21.82 -11.26
CA ASN A 45 14.82 -20.62 -11.98
C ASN A 45 15.53 -19.62 -11.06
N ALA A 46 15.80 -19.97 -9.80
CA ALA A 46 16.38 -19.04 -8.83
C ALA A 46 17.71 -18.39 -9.29
N LEU A 47 18.47 -19.07 -10.16
CA LEU A 47 19.73 -18.56 -10.71
C LEU A 47 19.54 -17.43 -11.73
N GLU A 48 18.37 -17.37 -12.39
CA GLU A 48 18.04 -16.32 -13.37
C GLU A 48 17.71 -14.98 -12.69
N PHE A 49 17.35 -15.03 -11.41
CA PHE A 49 16.99 -13.87 -10.60
C PHE A 49 18.07 -13.51 -9.57
N ILE A 50 19.35 -13.72 -9.94
CA ILE A 50 20.51 -13.26 -9.16
C ILE A 50 20.93 -11.87 -9.65
N GLY A 51 21.10 -10.93 -8.73
CA GLY A 51 21.65 -9.61 -9.06
C GLY A 51 21.19 -8.53 -8.12
N THR A 52 21.26 -7.28 -8.59
CA THR A 52 20.64 -6.14 -7.92
C THR A 52 19.10 -6.23 -8.08
N PRO A 53 18.32 -5.71 -7.12
CA PRO A 53 16.85 -5.70 -7.23
C PRO A 53 16.33 -5.08 -8.53
N ASN A 54 16.99 -4.02 -9.01
CA ASN A 54 16.68 -3.36 -10.28
C ASN A 54 16.87 -4.33 -11.46
N ARG A 55 18.01 -5.03 -11.55
CA ARG A 55 18.23 -6.01 -12.62
C ARG A 55 17.22 -7.15 -12.58
N ILE A 56 16.82 -7.61 -11.39
CA ILE A 56 15.81 -8.66 -11.26
C ILE A 56 14.45 -8.17 -11.76
N PHE A 57 14.08 -6.92 -11.45
CA PHE A 57 12.87 -6.30 -11.96
C PHE A 57 12.89 -6.17 -13.49
N GLU A 58 14.01 -5.74 -14.08
CA GLU A 58 14.20 -5.72 -15.53
C GLU A 58 14.01 -7.10 -16.14
N THR A 59 14.65 -8.14 -15.59
CA THR A 59 14.49 -9.53 -16.06
C THR A 59 13.02 -9.99 -16.01
N LEU A 60 12.27 -9.64 -14.95
CA LEU A 60 10.84 -9.94 -14.87
C LEU A 60 10.03 -9.22 -15.96
N CYS A 61 10.38 -7.97 -16.28
CA CYS A 61 9.76 -7.21 -17.36
C CYS A 61 10.08 -7.80 -18.73
N GLU A 62 11.35 -8.17 -18.99
CA GLU A 62 11.79 -8.87 -20.21
C GLU A 62 10.99 -10.17 -20.41
N TYR A 63 10.80 -10.97 -19.35
CA TYR A 63 9.95 -12.16 -19.40
C TYR A 63 8.49 -11.83 -19.69
N SER A 64 7.94 -10.77 -19.11
CA SER A 64 6.54 -10.40 -19.37
C SER A 64 6.27 -10.00 -20.83
N GLN A 65 7.28 -9.49 -21.55
CA GLN A 65 7.15 -9.15 -22.97
C GLN A 65 7.15 -10.39 -23.88
N THR A 66 7.80 -11.48 -23.45
CA THR A 66 7.86 -12.74 -24.21
C THR A 66 6.72 -13.70 -23.85
N LEU A 67 6.17 -13.56 -22.64
CA LEU A 67 5.12 -14.41 -22.10
C LEU A 67 3.81 -13.62 -22.01
N ASP A 68 2.98 -13.85 -23.03
CA ASP A 68 1.66 -13.28 -23.31
C ASP A 68 0.88 -12.74 -22.08
N ASP A 69 0.47 -13.58 -21.13
CA ASP A 69 -0.17 -13.14 -19.88
C ASP A 69 -0.05 -14.08 -18.66
N LEU A 70 0.69 -15.18 -18.81
CA LEU A 70 0.92 -16.18 -17.79
C LEU A 70 2.39 -16.55 -17.76
N ALA A 71 2.95 -16.74 -16.58
CA ALA A 71 4.30 -17.25 -16.43
C ALA A 71 4.44 -18.15 -15.21
N ARG A 72 5.26 -19.19 -15.35
CA ARG A 72 5.65 -20.09 -14.28
C ARG A 72 7.12 -19.89 -13.94
N VAL A 73 7.39 -19.75 -12.65
CA VAL A 73 8.73 -19.69 -12.09
C VAL A 73 8.85 -20.68 -10.93
N TRP A 74 9.93 -21.46 -10.93
CA TRP A 74 10.28 -22.32 -9.79
C TRP A 74 11.33 -21.65 -8.93
N VAL A 75 11.08 -21.56 -7.62
CA VAL A 75 12.11 -21.18 -6.64
C VAL A 75 12.24 -22.31 -5.64
N GLY A 76 13.23 -23.17 -5.88
CA GLY A 76 13.33 -24.45 -5.21
C GLY A 76 12.09 -25.34 -5.47
N PRO A 77 11.44 -25.90 -4.44
CA PRO A 77 10.22 -26.69 -4.60
C PRO A 77 8.94 -25.84 -4.71
N ARG A 78 9.05 -24.50 -4.69
CA ARG A 78 7.89 -23.60 -4.72
C ARG A 78 7.57 -23.19 -6.14
N LEU A 79 6.31 -23.38 -6.50
CA LEU A 79 5.73 -22.97 -7.78
C LEU A 79 5.11 -21.58 -7.64
N LEU A 80 5.66 -20.62 -8.38
CA LEU A 80 5.15 -19.25 -8.50
C LEU A 80 4.50 -19.11 -9.87
N LEU A 81 3.22 -18.73 -9.89
CA LEU A 81 2.43 -18.54 -11.10
C LEU A 81 2.04 -17.08 -11.21
N PHE A 82 2.60 -16.38 -12.18
CA PHE A 82 2.28 -15.00 -12.47
C PHE A 82 1.06 -14.95 -13.38
N ILE A 83 0.07 -14.17 -12.97
CA ILE A 83 -1.14 -13.90 -13.74
C ILE A 83 -1.35 -12.40 -13.82
N TYR A 84 -1.82 -11.92 -14.98
CA TYR A 84 -2.24 -10.53 -15.13
C TYR A 84 -3.40 -10.33 -16.11
N HIS A 85 -4.17 -11.38 -16.39
CA HIS A 85 -5.45 -11.26 -17.11
C HIS A 85 -6.59 -10.90 -16.13
N PRO A 86 -7.39 -9.83 -16.36
CA PRO A 86 -8.40 -9.35 -15.41
C PRO A 86 -9.39 -10.43 -14.93
N ALA A 87 -9.88 -11.28 -15.84
CA ALA A 87 -10.83 -12.34 -15.51
C ALA A 87 -10.22 -13.42 -14.57
N ASP A 88 -8.94 -13.75 -14.72
CA ASP A 88 -8.27 -14.72 -13.85
C ASP A 88 -7.95 -14.11 -12.49
N ILE A 89 -7.58 -12.82 -12.48
CA ILE A 89 -7.35 -12.08 -11.24
C ILE A 89 -8.65 -12.04 -10.42
N GLU A 90 -9.80 -11.80 -11.06
CA GLU A 90 -11.10 -11.80 -10.40
C GLU A 90 -11.35 -13.12 -9.66
N LEU A 91 -11.11 -14.26 -10.29
CA LEU A 91 -11.30 -15.59 -9.66
C LEU A 91 -10.49 -15.74 -8.37
N ILE A 92 -9.28 -15.17 -8.32
CA ILE A 92 -8.38 -15.29 -7.17
C ILE A 92 -8.70 -14.24 -6.10
N LEU A 93 -8.87 -12.98 -6.49
CA LEU A 93 -9.01 -11.87 -5.55
C LEU A 93 -10.42 -11.72 -4.99
N SER A 94 -11.47 -12.08 -5.75
CA SER A 94 -12.86 -12.08 -5.26
C SER A 94 -13.16 -13.26 -4.31
N SER A 95 -12.33 -14.29 -4.33
CA SER A 95 -12.56 -15.53 -3.58
C SER A 95 -12.35 -15.36 -2.07
N HIS A 96 -13.35 -15.79 -1.29
CA HIS A 96 -13.25 -15.93 0.16
C HIS A 96 -12.46 -17.18 0.60
N GLU A 97 -12.05 -18.04 -0.33
CA GLU A 97 -11.25 -19.22 -0.02
C GLU A 97 -9.75 -19.00 -0.18
N HIS A 98 -9.35 -18.08 -1.06
CA HIS A 98 -7.94 -17.75 -1.33
C HIS A 98 -7.51 -16.48 -0.60
N LEU A 99 -7.95 -16.34 0.65
CA LEU A 99 -7.65 -15.16 1.45
C LEU A 99 -6.20 -15.10 1.89
N ASP A 100 -5.55 -16.25 2.07
CA ASP A 100 -4.24 -16.30 2.71
C ASP A 100 -3.13 -15.76 1.82
N LYS A 101 -2.29 -14.94 2.43
CA LYS A 101 -1.06 -14.45 1.80
C LYS A 101 -0.10 -15.62 1.59
N SER A 102 0.79 -15.45 0.62
CA SER A 102 1.84 -16.43 0.39
C SER A 102 2.88 -16.40 1.52
N VAL A 103 3.68 -17.45 1.60
CA VAL A 103 4.74 -17.64 2.62
C VAL A 103 5.82 -16.55 2.57
N GLU A 104 5.90 -15.79 1.48
CA GLU A 104 6.78 -14.62 1.35
C GLU A 104 6.46 -13.53 2.38
N TYR A 105 5.21 -13.45 2.85
CA TYR A 105 4.80 -12.47 3.87
C TYR A 105 5.27 -12.85 5.28
N ASP A 106 5.73 -14.09 5.52
CA ASP A 106 6.19 -14.51 6.85
C ASP A 106 7.45 -13.74 7.30
N PHE A 107 8.21 -13.16 6.36
CA PHE A 107 9.36 -12.32 6.68
C PHE A 107 8.98 -10.96 7.30
N LEU A 108 7.72 -10.54 7.19
CA LEU A 108 7.17 -9.35 7.85
C LEU A 108 6.73 -9.62 9.29
N ARG A 109 6.53 -10.89 9.70
CA ARG A 109 6.03 -11.23 11.04
C ARG A 109 6.88 -10.70 12.19
N PRO A 110 8.23 -10.66 12.13
CA PRO A 110 9.04 -10.04 13.19
C PRO A 110 8.75 -8.55 13.41
N TRP A 111 8.18 -7.89 12.40
CA TRP A 111 7.81 -6.49 12.44
C TRP A 111 6.32 -6.30 12.76
N LEU A 112 5.44 -6.93 11.99
CA LEU A 112 3.99 -6.66 12.00
C LEU A 112 3.17 -7.70 12.78
N GLY A 113 3.81 -8.75 13.31
CA GLY A 113 3.13 -9.86 13.97
C GLY A 113 2.05 -10.51 13.11
N ASN A 114 0.88 -10.74 13.69
CA ASN A 114 -0.36 -11.19 13.02
C ASN A 114 -1.31 -10.01 12.75
N GLY A 115 -0.76 -8.88 12.32
CA GLY A 115 -1.49 -7.71 11.85
C GLY A 115 -2.44 -7.97 10.66
N LEU A 116 -3.20 -6.96 10.25
CA LEU A 116 -4.19 -7.08 9.17
C LEU A 116 -3.59 -7.60 7.83
N LEU A 117 -2.32 -7.32 7.56
CA LEU A 117 -1.61 -7.79 6.37
C LEU A 117 -1.30 -9.29 6.42
N THR A 118 -0.77 -9.77 7.55
CA THR A 118 -0.15 -11.09 7.72
C THR A 118 -1.09 -12.12 8.36
N SER A 119 -2.17 -11.68 9.00
CA SER A 119 -3.21 -12.55 9.56
C SER A 119 -3.95 -13.34 8.47
N THR A 120 -4.50 -14.48 8.88
CA THR A 120 -5.17 -15.47 8.03
C THR A 120 -6.55 -15.83 8.59
N GLY A 121 -7.38 -16.46 7.75
CA GLY A 121 -8.66 -17.05 8.16
C GLY A 121 -9.60 -16.11 8.93
N ASP A 122 -10.21 -16.63 9.99
CA ASP A 122 -11.24 -15.92 10.75
C ASP A 122 -10.69 -14.79 11.63
N LYS A 123 -9.43 -14.89 12.09
CA LYS A 123 -8.75 -13.78 12.78
C LYS A 123 -8.70 -12.55 11.90
N TRP A 124 -8.26 -12.72 10.64
CA TRP A 124 -8.25 -11.62 9.68
C TRP A 124 -9.65 -11.03 9.45
N LYS A 125 -10.68 -11.88 9.27
CA LYS A 125 -12.07 -11.41 9.07
C LYS A 125 -12.57 -10.59 10.26
N SER A 126 -12.32 -11.07 11.49
CA SER A 126 -12.70 -10.38 12.72
C SER A 126 -12.05 -9.01 12.81
N HIS A 127 -10.73 -8.93 12.65
CA HIS A 127 -10.00 -7.66 12.71
C HIS A 127 -10.44 -6.72 11.59
N ARG A 128 -10.59 -7.22 10.35
CA ARG A 128 -11.05 -6.43 9.20
C ARG A 128 -12.41 -5.78 9.45
N ARG A 129 -13.35 -6.52 10.06
CA ARG A 129 -14.71 -6.03 10.38
C ARG A 129 -14.68 -4.86 11.37
N VAL A 130 -13.75 -4.85 12.31
CA VAL A 130 -13.60 -3.73 13.26
C VAL A 130 -12.87 -2.55 12.65
N ILE A 131 -11.84 -2.82 11.85
CA ILE A 131 -10.94 -1.78 11.32
C ILE A 131 -11.56 -1.05 10.12
N ALA A 132 -12.25 -1.75 9.22
CA ALA A 132 -12.78 -1.13 8.00
C ALA A 132 -13.66 0.12 8.24
N PRO A 133 -14.60 0.12 9.22
CA PRO A 133 -15.45 1.26 9.51
C PRO A 133 -14.71 2.54 9.94
N THR A 134 -13.48 2.45 10.45
CA THR A 134 -12.71 3.63 10.90
C THR A 134 -12.14 4.43 9.73
N PHE A 135 -12.14 3.86 8.51
CA PHE A 135 -11.71 4.50 7.27
C PHE A 135 -12.89 4.95 6.40
N HIS A 136 -14.10 4.95 6.96
CA HIS A 136 -15.30 5.46 6.30
C HIS A 136 -15.26 6.98 6.15
N LEU A 137 -15.89 7.50 5.09
CA LEU A 137 -15.79 8.90 4.69
C LEU A 137 -16.18 9.90 5.78
N ASN A 138 -17.19 9.58 6.59
CA ASN A 138 -17.61 10.45 7.69
C ASN A 138 -16.49 10.68 8.72
N VAL A 139 -15.63 9.68 8.95
CA VAL A 139 -14.44 9.82 9.81
C VAL A 139 -13.37 10.62 9.07
N LEU A 140 -13.16 10.31 7.78
CA LEU A 140 -12.13 10.95 6.96
C LEU A 140 -12.32 12.47 6.80
N ARG A 141 -13.57 12.95 6.79
CA ARG A 141 -13.89 14.38 6.79
C ARG A 141 -13.28 15.11 7.99
N GLY A 142 -13.23 14.46 9.15
CA GLY A 142 -12.57 15.00 10.35
C GLY A 142 -11.05 15.18 10.23
N PHE A 143 -10.42 14.53 9.25
CA PHE A 143 -8.96 14.59 9.05
C PHE A 143 -8.50 15.66 8.06
N ILE A 144 -9.42 16.31 7.34
CA ILE A 144 -9.10 17.31 6.30
C ILE A 144 -8.26 18.46 6.85
N GLY A 145 -8.57 18.95 8.05
CA GLY A 145 -7.76 20.00 8.69
C GLY A 145 -6.30 19.57 8.88
N LYS A 146 -6.09 18.33 9.33
CA LYS A 146 -4.73 17.78 9.48
C LYS A 146 -4.04 17.51 8.15
N PHE A 147 -4.77 17.13 7.11
CA PHE A 147 -4.17 17.00 5.77
C PHE A 147 -3.68 18.35 5.24
N ASN A 148 -4.44 19.44 5.45
CA ASN A 148 -4.03 20.79 5.07
C ASN A 148 -2.83 21.28 5.87
N GLU A 149 -2.86 21.14 7.21
CA GLU A 149 -1.72 21.50 8.08
C GLU A 149 -0.43 20.78 7.64
N ASN A 150 -0.52 19.47 7.40
CA ASN A 150 0.62 18.67 6.98
C ASN A 150 1.11 19.05 5.57
N GLY A 151 0.20 19.33 4.63
CA GLY A 151 0.54 19.80 3.28
C GLY A 151 1.23 21.17 3.26
N LYS A 152 0.73 22.12 4.07
CA LYS A 152 1.36 23.44 4.25
C LYS A 152 2.75 23.34 4.82
N GLU A 153 2.96 22.44 5.78
CA GLU A 153 4.28 22.22 6.35
C GLU A 153 5.26 21.60 5.33
N VAL A 154 4.82 20.68 4.47
CA VAL A 154 5.65 20.20 3.35
C VAL A 154 6.08 21.37 2.46
N VAL A 155 5.14 22.23 2.09
CA VAL A 155 5.44 23.43 1.30
C VAL A 155 6.45 24.31 2.02
N ARG A 156 6.28 24.57 3.32
CA ARG A 156 7.20 25.39 4.13
C ARG A 156 8.62 24.83 4.11
N LYS A 157 8.79 23.51 4.18
CA LYS A 157 10.10 22.87 4.13
C LYS A 157 10.70 22.91 2.73
N MET A 158 9.93 22.53 1.70
CA MET A 158 10.37 22.59 0.31
C MET A 158 10.82 24.00 -0.11
N LYS A 159 10.18 25.08 0.39
CA LYS A 159 10.63 26.47 0.14
C LYS A 159 12.09 26.73 0.52
N GLN A 160 12.66 25.96 1.44
CA GLN A 160 14.04 26.14 1.91
C GLN A 160 15.09 25.62 0.91
N GLU A 161 14.69 24.81 -0.06
CA GLU A 161 15.60 24.22 -1.06
C GLU A 161 16.12 25.25 -2.08
N ARG A 162 15.50 26.44 -2.17
CA ARG A 162 15.99 27.60 -2.95
C ARG A 162 16.40 27.29 -4.40
N GLY A 163 15.73 26.35 -5.07
CA GLY A 163 16.04 25.96 -6.45
C GLY A 163 17.14 24.90 -6.59
N ASN A 164 17.58 24.28 -5.49
CA ASN A 164 18.48 23.12 -5.51
C ASN A 164 17.72 21.83 -5.86
N LEU A 165 18.43 20.84 -6.42
CA LEU A 165 17.88 19.49 -6.53
C LEU A 165 17.81 18.82 -5.16
N PHE A 166 16.66 18.23 -4.85
CA PHE A 166 16.43 17.47 -3.62
C PHE A 166 15.59 16.23 -3.89
N ASP A 167 15.52 15.31 -2.92
CA ASP A 167 14.68 14.11 -3.04
C ASP A 167 13.26 14.39 -2.56
N ALA A 168 12.27 14.33 -3.45
CA ALA A 168 10.87 14.50 -3.09
C ALA A 168 10.41 13.45 -2.06
N HIS A 169 11.03 12.26 -2.10
CA HIS A 169 10.62 11.14 -1.27
C HIS A 169 10.88 11.38 0.22
N ASP A 170 11.94 12.10 0.58
CA ASP A 170 12.25 12.42 1.98
C ASP A 170 11.12 13.24 2.61
N TYR A 171 10.63 14.25 1.88
CA TYR A 171 9.53 15.11 2.29
C TYR A 171 8.19 14.39 2.33
N MET A 172 7.90 13.58 1.32
CA MET A 172 6.65 12.84 1.23
C MET A 172 6.57 11.72 2.28
N SER A 173 7.67 11.02 2.53
CA SER A 173 7.77 10.01 3.58
C SER A 173 7.59 10.60 4.96
N GLU A 174 8.26 11.71 5.28
CA GLU A 174 8.08 12.39 6.56
C GLU A 174 6.62 12.87 6.74
N CYS A 175 6.05 13.51 5.71
CA CYS A 175 4.68 14.01 5.74
C CYS A 175 3.66 12.91 5.98
N THR A 176 3.80 11.78 5.30
CA THR A 176 2.83 10.69 5.37
C THR A 176 2.88 9.96 6.72
N VAL A 177 4.06 9.80 7.33
CA VAL A 177 4.22 9.30 8.71
C VAL A 177 3.55 10.25 9.69
N ARG A 178 3.85 11.55 9.63
CA ARG A 178 3.26 12.55 10.51
C ARG A 178 1.73 12.60 10.39
N THR A 179 1.25 12.57 9.15
CA THR A 179 -0.20 12.59 8.87
C THR A 179 -0.91 11.39 9.50
N LEU A 180 -0.34 10.17 9.40
CA LEU A 180 -0.91 8.99 10.04
C LEU A 180 -0.93 9.09 11.57
N LEU A 181 0.17 9.56 12.16
CA LEU A 181 0.27 9.72 13.61
C LEU A 181 -0.78 10.70 14.12
N GLU A 182 -0.97 11.84 13.45
CA GLU A 182 -1.92 12.86 13.89
C GLU A 182 -3.39 12.48 13.65
N THR A 183 -3.67 11.70 12.60
CA THR A 183 -5.05 11.36 12.21
C THR A 183 -5.49 10.01 12.76
N VAL A 184 -4.93 8.93 12.24
CA VAL A 184 -5.33 7.55 12.56
C VAL A 184 -4.94 7.19 13.99
N MET A 185 -3.77 7.63 14.45
CA MET A 185 -3.29 7.36 15.81
C MET A 185 -3.73 8.42 16.83
N GLY A 186 -4.22 9.57 16.38
CA GLY A 186 -4.61 10.69 17.25
C GLY A 186 -3.47 11.16 18.16
N PHE A 187 -2.23 11.07 17.69
CA PHE A 187 -1.00 11.42 18.41
C PHE A 187 -0.36 12.64 17.77
N LYS A 188 -0.39 13.77 18.49
CA LYS A 188 0.23 15.02 18.03
C LYS A 188 1.74 14.98 18.30
N ILE A 189 2.52 15.20 17.26
CA ILE A 189 3.97 15.36 17.38
C ILE A 189 4.28 16.83 17.59
N GLU A 190 5.07 17.15 18.61
CA GLU A 190 5.62 18.48 18.78
C GLU A 190 6.59 18.79 17.61
N THR A 191 6.50 19.98 17.04
CA THR A 191 7.31 20.47 15.91
C THR A 191 8.82 20.31 16.14
N THR A 192 9.29 20.32 17.40
CA THR A 192 10.70 20.09 17.77
C THR A 192 11.17 18.63 17.62
N LYS A 193 10.26 17.68 17.34
CA LYS A 193 10.53 16.24 17.24
C LYS A 193 10.35 15.68 15.82
N GLU A 194 10.25 16.54 14.79
CA GLU A 194 10.06 16.17 13.38
C GLU A 194 11.11 15.19 12.85
N ARG A 195 12.36 15.29 13.32
CA ARG A 195 13.43 14.34 12.95
C ARG A 195 13.04 12.88 13.21
N LYS A 196 12.17 12.60 14.19
CA LYS A 196 11.68 11.25 14.50
C LYS A 196 10.79 10.65 13.42
N CYS A 197 10.00 11.46 12.70
CA CYS A 197 9.18 10.98 11.59
C CYS A 197 10.06 10.53 10.42
N TYR A 198 11.07 11.34 10.11
CA TYR A 198 12.06 11.01 9.09
C TYR A 198 12.85 9.76 9.48
N ASP A 199 13.38 9.70 10.71
CA ASP A 199 14.14 8.54 11.20
C ASP A 199 13.30 7.25 11.15
N TYR A 200 12.00 7.32 11.48
CA TYR A 200 11.07 6.21 11.33
C TYR A 200 10.92 5.77 9.87
N ALA A 201 10.64 6.70 8.96
CA ALA A 201 10.50 6.39 7.54
C ALA A 201 11.77 5.76 6.96
N MET A 202 12.94 6.30 7.31
CA MET A 202 14.24 5.74 6.89
C MET A 202 14.46 4.33 7.46
N ALA A 203 14.05 4.08 8.70
CA ALA A 203 14.14 2.76 9.30
C ALA A 203 13.23 1.75 8.57
N VAL A 204 12.03 2.17 8.17
CA VAL A 204 11.09 1.36 7.37
C VAL A 204 11.69 0.99 6.02
N MET A 205 12.24 1.95 5.27
CA MET A 205 12.85 1.65 3.98
C MET A 205 13.98 0.61 4.11
N LYS A 206 14.85 0.76 5.11
CA LYS A 206 15.93 -0.21 5.38
C LYS A 206 15.42 -1.58 5.80
N LEU A 207 14.31 -1.65 6.56
CA LEU A 207 13.65 -2.92 6.89
C LEU A 207 13.10 -3.60 5.63
N CYS A 208 12.48 -2.83 4.73
CA CYS A 208 11.98 -3.32 3.46
C CYS A 208 13.12 -3.88 2.59
N ASP A 209 14.27 -3.20 2.54
CA ASP A 209 15.46 -3.69 1.83
C ASP A 209 15.95 -5.03 2.41
N ILE A 210 16.01 -5.17 3.75
CA ILE A 210 16.40 -6.44 4.40
C ILE A 210 15.41 -7.56 4.06
N ILE A 211 14.11 -7.29 4.11
CA ILE A 211 13.08 -8.28 3.80
C ILE A 211 13.15 -8.68 2.32
N HIS A 212 13.34 -7.73 1.42
CA HIS A 212 13.52 -7.98 0.01
C HIS A 212 14.78 -8.81 -0.27
N LEU A 213 15.89 -8.51 0.42
CA LEU A 213 17.10 -9.34 0.37
C LEU A 213 16.81 -10.79 0.78
N ARG A 214 15.92 -11.02 1.75
CA ARG A 214 15.49 -12.38 2.13
C ARG A 214 14.58 -12.99 1.07
N HIS A 215 13.76 -12.24 0.34
CA HIS A 215 12.98 -12.79 -0.79
C HIS A 215 13.90 -13.31 -1.90
N MET A 216 14.95 -12.55 -2.23
CA MET A 216 15.81 -12.83 -3.36
C MET A 216 16.96 -13.80 -3.05
N LYS A 217 17.63 -13.65 -1.90
CA LYS A 217 18.81 -14.46 -1.55
C LYS A 217 18.39 -15.76 -0.87
N GLY A 218 18.44 -16.86 -1.62
CA GLY A 218 18.04 -18.19 -1.14
C GLY A 218 18.68 -18.61 0.20
N TRP A 219 19.95 -18.25 0.44
CA TRP A 219 20.66 -18.56 1.70
C TRP A 219 20.23 -17.69 2.90
N LEU A 220 19.55 -16.56 2.68
CA LEU A 220 18.98 -15.71 3.75
C LEU A 220 17.51 -16.06 4.05
N ARG A 221 16.90 -16.99 3.30
CA ARG A 221 15.52 -17.44 3.56
C ARG A 221 15.42 -18.26 4.86
N PRO A 222 16.27 -19.28 5.11
CA PRO A 222 16.19 -20.07 6.33
C PRO A 222 16.46 -19.21 7.57
N ASN A 223 15.55 -19.25 8.54
CA ASN A 223 15.64 -18.45 9.76
C ASN A 223 16.94 -18.67 10.54
N MET A 224 17.47 -19.90 10.54
CA MET A 224 18.73 -20.21 11.23
C MET A 224 19.91 -19.45 10.62
N LEU A 225 20.05 -19.48 9.29
CA LEU A 225 21.13 -18.78 8.59
C LEU A 225 20.96 -17.26 8.69
N PHE A 226 19.74 -16.75 8.56
CA PHE A 226 19.47 -15.33 8.71
C PHE A 226 19.85 -14.83 10.11
N LYS A 227 19.52 -15.57 11.18
CA LYS A 227 19.85 -15.20 12.56
C LYS A 227 21.36 -15.06 12.81
N LEU A 228 22.19 -15.79 12.06
CA LEU A 228 23.66 -15.73 12.13
C LEU A 228 24.26 -14.59 11.28
N SER A 229 23.46 -13.94 10.43
CA SER A 229 23.93 -12.89 9.53
C SER A 229 23.96 -11.52 10.21
N HIS A 230 24.80 -10.60 9.70
CA HIS A 230 24.82 -9.20 10.15
C HIS A 230 23.46 -8.49 9.91
N TYR A 231 22.70 -8.92 8.90
CA TYR A 231 21.37 -8.38 8.61
C TYR A 231 20.38 -8.59 9.74
N ASN A 232 20.52 -9.65 10.55
CA ASN A 232 19.66 -9.87 11.71
C ASN A 232 19.96 -8.87 12.83
N VAL A 233 21.21 -8.46 13.01
CA VAL A 233 21.58 -7.41 13.98
C VAL A 233 20.97 -6.08 13.51
N MET A 234 21.20 -5.72 12.24
CA MET A 234 20.61 -4.52 11.65
C MET A 234 19.08 -4.52 11.74
N GLN A 235 18.43 -5.66 11.47
CA GLN A 235 16.97 -5.77 11.57
C GLN A 235 16.50 -5.47 13.00
N LYS A 236 17.16 -5.99 14.03
CA LYS A 236 16.79 -5.74 15.44
C LYS A 236 16.92 -4.25 15.80
N ASP A 237 17.99 -3.61 15.36
CA ASP A 237 18.21 -2.18 15.62
C ASP A 237 17.11 -1.34 14.96
N LEU A 238 16.79 -1.63 13.69
CA LEU A 238 15.72 -0.94 12.96
C LEU A 238 14.33 -1.21 13.56
N LEU A 239 14.07 -2.46 13.98
CA LEU A 239 12.83 -2.83 14.68
C LEU A 239 12.66 -2.02 15.96
N SER A 240 13.74 -1.79 16.72
CA SER A 240 13.67 -0.97 17.94
C SER A 240 13.22 0.47 17.67
N VAL A 241 13.58 1.04 16.52
CA VAL A 241 13.17 2.39 16.10
C VAL A 241 11.68 2.40 15.74
N VAL A 242 11.23 1.47 14.88
CA VAL A 242 9.83 1.46 14.42
C VAL A 242 8.86 1.06 15.53
N HIS A 243 9.20 0.05 16.33
CA HIS A 243 8.41 -0.33 17.51
C HIS A 243 8.44 0.74 18.59
N GLY A 244 9.53 1.48 18.73
CA GLY A 244 9.66 2.53 19.75
C GLY A 244 8.61 3.64 19.60
N ILE A 245 8.28 4.05 18.37
CA ILE A 245 7.23 5.05 18.13
C ILE A 245 5.85 4.48 18.42
N THR A 246 5.53 3.29 17.90
CA THR A 246 4.19 2.70 18.04
C THR A 246 3.91 2.30 19.49
N GLN A 247 4.88 1.75 20.22
CA GLN A 247 4.77 1.46 21.66
C GLN A 247 4.58 2.73 22.50
N LYS A 248 5.24 3.83 22.12
CA LYS A 248 5.04 5.12 22.79
C LYS A 248 3.61 5.63 22.58
N VAL A 249 3.12 5.59 21.36
CA VAL A 249 1.74 5.97 21.02
C VAL A 249 0.74 5.12 21.80
N PHE A 250 0.93 3.80 21.78
CA PHE A 250 0.11 2.84 22.50
C PHE A 250 0.08 3.11 24.01
N SER A 251 1.25 3.31 24.64
CA SER A 251 1.32 3.54 26.09
C SER A 251 0.65 4.84 26.53
N ILE A 252 0.79 5.92 25.77
CA ILE A 252 0.11 7.20 26.04
C ILE A 252 -1.41 7.03 25.95
N LYS A 253 -1.90 6.46 24.84
CA LYS A 253 -3.34 6.27 24.65
C LYS A 253 -3.94 5.32 25.68
N ARG A 254 -3.19 4.31 26.11
CA ARG A 254 -3.64 3.39 27.16
C ARG A 254 -3.84 4.11 28.49
N SER A 255 -2.91 5.01 28.84
CA SER A 255 -3.04 5.84 30.03
C SER A 255 -4.23 6.79 29.93
N ASP A 256 -4.42 7.43 28.78
CA ASP A 256 -5.57 8.33 28.54
C ASP A 256 -6.91 7.60 28.69
N LEU A 257 -7.03 6.39 28.13
CA LEU A 257 -8.20 5.54 28.25
C LEU A 257 -8.48 5.14 29.70
N LYS A 258 -7.46 4.71 30.45
CA LYS A 258 -7.61 4.41 31.88
C LYS A 258 -8.10 5.63 32.67
N HIS A 259 -7.51 6.79 32.44
CA HIS A 259 -7.94 8.02 33.09
C HIS A 259 -9.39 8.41 32.73
N ARG A 260 -9.82 8.20 31.48
CA ARG A 260 -11.22 8.39 31.08
C ARG A 260 -12.15 7.41 31.79
N THR A 261 -11.84 6.11 31.78
CA THR A 261 -12.63 5.09 32.48
C THR A 261 -12.70 5.33 33.99
N ASP A 262 -11.60 5.73 34.62
CA ASP A 262 -11.55 6.02 36.05
C ASP A 262 -12.36 7.28 36.40
N ASN A 263 -12.27 8.33 35.56
CA ASN A 263 -13.09 9.53 35.72
C ASN A 263 -14.57 9.25 35.48
N GLU A 264 -14.92 8.44 34.48
CA GLU A 264 -16.28 8.00 34.23
C GLU A 264 -16.81 7.22 35.42
N ARG A 265 -16.10 6.20 35.91
CA ARG A 265 -16.45 5.46 37.14
C ARG A 265 -16.64 6.38 38.34
N ASN A 266 -15.73 7.33 38.56
CA ASN A 266 -15.82 8.30 39.65
C ASN A 266 -17.01 9.27 39.46
N SER A 267 -17.39 9.59 38.22
CA SER A 267 -18.54 10.42 37.89
C SER A 267 -19.87 9.66 37.98
N THR A 268 -19.92 8.38 37.60
CA THR A 268 -21.08 7.50 37.75
C THR A 268 -21.33 7.21 39.23
N GLN A 269 -20.29 7.03 40.03
CA GLN A 269 -20.39 6.88 41.49
C GLN A 269 -20.88 8.17 42.18
N LYS A 270 -20.62 9.35 41.58
CA LYS A 270 -21.20 10.64 42.02
C LYS A 270 -22.62 10.89 41.48
N ALA A 271 -22.95 10.35 40.29
CA ALA A 271 -24.26 10.48 39.67
C ALA A 271 -25.29 9.49 40.24
N GLU A 272 -24.87 8.34 40.77
CA GLU A 272 -25.71 7.43 41.56
C GLU A 272 -26.19 8.05 42.89
N LEU A 273 -25.59 9.18 43.32
CA LEU A 273 -26.06 9.99 44.45
C LEU A 273 -26.97 11.16 44.05
N GLY A 274 -27.36 11.29 42.78
CA GLY A 274 -28.17 12.41 42.30
C GLY A 274 -28.91 12.12 41.00
N VAL A 275 -30.11 11.56 41.10
CA VAL A 275 -31.03 11.43 39.95
C VAL A 275 -31.86 12.70 39.81
N GLN A 276 -31.84 13.34 38.63
CA GLN A 276 -33.06 13.70 37.86
C GLN A 276 -32.77 14.38 36.50
N LEU A 277 -33.28 13.72 35.44
CA LEU A 277 -33.98 14.19 34.23
C LEU A 277 -33.46 15.39 33.40
N LYS A 278 -33.26 15.17 32.09
CA LYS A 278 -33.98 15.88 31.00
C LYS A 278 -33.80 15.26 29.61
N ASN A 279 -34.87 15.41 28.82
CA ASN A 279 -35.12 14.91 27.46
C ASN A 279 -34.46 15.73 26.34
N ASP A 280 -34.29 15.03 25.21
CA ASP A 280 -34.43 15.43 23.80
C ASP A 280 -33.63 16.61 23.22
N GLU A 281 -32.79 16.30 22.23
CA GLU A 281 -32.72 17.04 20.96
C GLU A 281 -32.58 16.08 19.78
N LYS A 282 -33.53 16.15 18.83
CA LYS A 282 -33.49 15.47 17.53
C LYS A 282 -32.52 16.21 16.60
N LEU A 283 -31.47 15.52 16.14
CA LEU A 283 -30.66 16.01 15.03
C LEU A 283 -31.36 15.69 13.71
N GLN A 284 -31.56 16.71 12.87
CA GLN A 284 -32.08 16.57 11.51
C GLN A 284 -31.10 15.79 10.63
N THR A 285 -31.60 14.70 10.05
CA THR A 285 -30.92 13.88 9.04
C THR A 285 -30.85 14.65 7.72
N ILE A 286 -29.65 15.05 7.29
CA ILE A 286 -29.39 15.42 5.90
C ILE A 286 -28.85 14.17 5.21
N SER A 287 -29.75 13.40 4.59
CA SER A 287 -29.38 12.41 3.60
C SER A 287 -28.74 13.14 2.42
N SER A 288 -27.42 13.04 2.27
CA SER A 288 -26.77 13.40 1.02
C SER A 288 -26.33 12.12 0.32
N GLU A 289 -27.20 11.64 -0.57
CA GLU A 289 -26.80 10.86 -1.75
C GLU A 289 -25.90 11.74 -2.62
N LEU A 290 -24.65 11.93 -2.20
CA LEU A 290 -23.63 12.62 -2.99
C LEU A 290 -22.61 11.55 -3.39
N GLY A 291 -22.81 11.05 -4.61
CA GLY A 291 -21.95 10.07 -5.27
C GLY A 291 -20.48 10.46 -5.12
N PHE A 292 -19.75 9.61 -4.40
CA PHE A 292 -18.34 9.84 -4.13
C PHE A 292 -17.55 9.35 -5.34
N SER A 293 -17.20 10.29 -6.24
CA SER A 293 -16.34 10.02 -7.39
C SER A 293 -14.90 9.81 -6.92
N PHE A 294 -14.62 8.61 -6.40
CA PHE A 294 -13.33 7.97 -6.56
C PHE A 294 -13.54 6.78 -7.46
N GLY A 295 -13.35 6.99 -8.76
CA GLY A 295 -13.53 5.94 -9.76
C GLY A 295 -14.95 5.37 -9.84
N GLN A 296 -16.00 6.05 -9.37
CA GLN A 296 -17.39 5.60 -9.59
C GLN A 296 -17.83 5.86 -11.04
N ALA A 297 -17.20 5.12 -11.95
CA ALA A 297 -17.92 4.66 -13.11
C ALA A 297 -19.07 3.75 -12.61
N SER A 298 -20.29 3.92 -13.14
CA SER A 298 -21.44 3.11 -12.78
C SER A 298 -21.09 1.62 -12.86
N GLY A 299 -20.99 0.92 -11.72
CA GLY A 299 -20.61 -0.50 -11.66
C GLY A 299 -19.34 -0.85 -10.87
N LEU A 300 -18.56 0.11 -10.36
CA LEU A 300 -17.50 -0.19 -9.40
C LEU A 300 -18.11 -0.67 -8.06
N ARG A 301 -18.02 -1.98 -7.79
CA ARG A 301 -18.31 -2.54 -6.46
C ARG A 301 -17.21 -2.09 -5.49
N ASP A 302 -17.58 -1.24 -4.53
CA ASP A 302 -16.74 -1.00 -3.36
C ASP A 302 -17.20 -1.96 -2.27
N ASP A 303 -16.44 -3.04 -2.04
CA ASP A 303 -16.76 -4.05 -1.01
C ASP A 303 -16.78 -3.47 0.42
N LEU A 304 -16.36 -2.20 0.58
CA LEU A 304 -16.41 -1.45 1.84
C LEU A 304 -17.70 -0.64 2.02
N ASP A 305 -18.52 -0.50 0.97
CA ASP A 305 -19.73 0.33 0.98
C ASP A 305 -21.02 -0.49 1.17
N THR A 306 -20.93 -1.81 1.37
CA THR A 306 -22.12 -2.69 1.42
C THR A 306 -22.83 -2.79 2.77
N GLU A 307 -22.36 -2.12 3.82
CA GLU A 307 -23.11 -2.04 5.07
C GLU A 307 -23.09 -0.62 5.62
N ASP A 308 -24.20 0.10 5.43
CA ASP A 308 -24.50 1.36 6.11
C ASP A 308 -24.81 1.07 7.59
N ILE A 309 -23.78 0.69 8.34
CA ILE A 309 -23.85 0.46 9.78
C ILE A 309 -23.82 1.83 10.44
N GLY A 310 -25.00 2.44 10.59
CA GLY A 310 -25.41 3.50 11.52
C GLY A 310 -24.39 4.59 11.91
N GLU A 311 -24.85 5.85 11.88
CA GLU A 311 -24.14 7.05 12.33
C GLU A 311 -23.92 7.12 13.85
N LYS A 312 -23.30 6.10 14.48
CA LYS A 312 -22.66 6.32 15.78
C LYS A 312 -21.40 7.14 15.56
N LYS A 313 -21.19 8.15 16.40
CA LYS A 313 -20.00 9.01 16.45
C LYS A 313 -18.75 8.12 16.55
N ARG A 314 -18.09 7.84 15.42
CA ARG A 314 -16.95 6.92 15.36
C ARG A 314 -15.70 7.65 15.88
N GLY A 315 -15.04 7.08 16.89
CA GLY A 315 -13.77 7.58 17.41
C GLY A 315 -12.63 7.39 16.41
N ALA A 316 -11.45 7.94 16.72
CA ALA A 316 -10.25 7.66 15.93
C ALA A 316 -9.93 6.15 15.97
N PHE A 317 -9.34 5.62 14.89
CA PHE A 317 -9.02 4.20 14.73
C PHE A 317 -8.45 3.55 16.00
N LEU A 318 -7.42 4.17 16.58
CA LEU A 318 -6.75 3.65 17.75
C LEU A 318 -7.66 3.64 19.00
N GLU A 319 -8.48 4.66 19.19
CA GLU A 319 -9.43 4.69 20.32
C GLU A 319 -10.42 3.52 20.22
N THR A 320 -11.01 3.30 19.04
CA THR A 320 -11.96 2.21 18.82
C THR A 320 -11.37 0.83 19.11
N ILE A 321 -10.15 0.55 18.68
CA ILE A 321 -9.54 -0.78 18.88
C ILE A 321 -9.08 -0.96 20.33
N MET A 322 -8.63 0.10 20.99
CA MET A 322 -8.26 0.02 22.38
C MET A 322 -9.47 -0.17 23.31
N GLU A 323 -10.60 0.49 23.02
CA GLU A 323 -11.87 0.26 23.74
C GLU A 323 -12.31 -1.20 23.59
N LYS A 324 -12.27 -1.73 22.37
CA LYS A 324 -12.58 -3.13 22.10
C LYS A 324 -11.63 -4.09 22.82
N ALA A 325 -10.33 -3.81 22.81
CA ALA A 325 -9.36 -4.61 23.56
C ALA A 325 -9.57 -4.54 25.08
N GLN A 326 -9.96 -3.38 25.61
CA GLN A 326 -10.28 -3.21 27.03
C GLN A 326 -11.50 -4.03 27.44
N ASN A 327 -12.48 -4.16 26.55
CA ASN A 327 -13.68 -4.95 26.77
C ASN A 327 -13.51 -6.44 26.42
N GLU A 328 -12.28 -6.86 26.09
CA GLU A 328 -11.96 -8.22 25.61
C GLU A 328 -12.78 -8.62 24.36
N GLU A 329 -13.17 -7.63 23.57
CA GLU A 329 -13.90 -7.78 22.31
C GLU A 329 -12.92 -7.73 21.13
N ALA A 330 -12.72 -8.87 20.46
CA ALA A 330 -12.02 -9.01 19.18
C ALA A 330 -10.49 -8.76 19.15
N PHE A 331 -9.89 -8.08 20.12
CA PHE A 331 -8.44 -7.85 20.18
C PHE A 331 -7.88 -8.04 21.60
N ASP A 332 -6.67 -8.57 21.71
CA ASP A 332 -5.81 -8.34 22.87
C ASP A 332 -4.85 -7.15 22.67
N TYR A 333 -4.13 -6.74 23.72
CA TYR A 333 -3.21 -5.61 23.64
C TYR A 333 -1.99 -5.85 22.74
N GLN A 334 -1.53 -7.10 22.58
CA GLN A 334 -0.48 -7.43 21.63
C GLN A 334 -1.02 -7.28 20.20
N GLU A 335 -2.24 -7.75 19.94
CA GLU A 335 -2.90 -7.62 18.64
C GLU A 335 -3.14 -6.15 18.28
N VAL A 336 -3.49 -5.29 19.25
CA VAL A 336 -3.57 -3.84 19.04
C VAL A 336 -2.22 -3.31 18.55
N GLN A 337 -1.13 -3.65 19.23
CA GLN A 337 0.22 -3.22 18.85
C GLN A 337 0.59 -3.70 17.44
N GLU A 338 0.27 -4.96 17.10
CA GLU A 338 0.47 -5.53 15.75
C GLU A 338 -0.34 -4.79 14.67
N GLN A 339 -1.57 -4.34 14.99
CA GLN A 339 -2.36 -3.50 14.07
C GLN A 339 -1.75 -2.10 13.91
N LEU A 340 -1.19 -1.53 14.98
CA LEU A 340 -0.53 -0.22 14.90
C LEU A 340 0.70 -0.26 14.01
N ASP A 341 1.54 -1.27 14.18
CA ASP A 341 2.72 -1.47 13.35
C ASP A 341 2.32 -1.69 11.88
N THR A 342 1.27 -2.47 11.64
CA THR A 342 0.73 -2.71 10.29
C THR A 342 0.25 -1.43 9.62
N ILE A 343 -0.59 -0.64 10.27
CA ILE A 343 -1.19 0.55 9.64
C ILE A 343 -0.19 1.69 9.53
N MET A 344 0.73 1.82 10.49
CA MET A 344 1.83 2.75 10.35
C MET A 344 2.66 2.42 9.12
N PHE A 345 3.05 1.17 8.92
CA PHE A 345 3.77 0.74 7.72
C PHE A 345 2.97 0.99 6.43
N GLU A 346 1.82 0.32 6.30
CA GLU A 346 1.06 0.27 5.04
C GLU A 346 0.55 1.64 4.59
N GLY A 347 0.23 2.54 5.54
CA GLY A 347 -0.38 3.82 5.23
C GLY A 347 0.59 4.97 4.94
N HIS A 348 1.89 4.84 5.25
CA HIS A 348 2.89 5.86 4.89
C HIS A 348 3.65 5.49 3.62
N ASP A 349 4.34 4.34 3.61
CA ASP A 349 5.34 3.99 2.60
C ASP A 349 4.74 3.95 1.18
N THR A 350 3.54 3.35 1.06
CA THR A 350 2.78 3.30 -0.20
C THR A 350 2.40 4.70 -0.71
N THR A 351 1.94 5.58 0.17
CA THR A 351 1.52 6.94 -0.20
C THR A 351 2.70 7.87 -0.45
N ALA A 352 3.82 7.64 0.23
CA ALA A 352 5.06 8.35 -0.03
C ALA A 352 5.58 8.01 -1.44
N ALA A 353 5.63 6.73 -1.81
CA ALA A 353 5.98 6.31 -3.17
C ALA A 353 5.03 6.91 -4.21
N ALA A 354 3.71 6.81 -4.00
CA ALA A 354 2.71 7.34 -4.94
C ALA A 354 2.85 8.85 -5.18
N SER A 355 2.99 9.64 -4.11
CA SER A 355 3.19 11.09 -4.22
C SER A 355 4.54 11.45 -4.84
N SER A 356 5.60 10.70 -4.53
CA SER A 356 6.94 10.95 -5.09
C SER A 356 6.97 10.71 -6.59
N PHE A 357 6.35 9.61 -7.06
CA PHE A 357 6.16 9.37 -8.49
C PHE A 357 5.30 10.45 -9.13
N PHE A 358 4.18 10.83 -8.51
CA PHE A 358 3.32 11.88 -9.02
C PHE A 358 4.10 13.18 -9.25
N LEU A 359 4.91 13.61 -8.27
CA LEU A 359 5.73 14.82 -8.39
C LEU A 359 6.77 14.70 -9.51
N CYS A 360 7.45 13.56 -9.65
CA CYS A 360 8.40 13.32 -10.74
C CYS A 360 7.71 13.34 -12.12
N VAL A 361 6.51 12.77 -12.21
CA VAL A 361 5.72 12.73 -13.45
C VAL A 361 5.23 14.11 -13.85
N MET A 362 4.72 14.89 -12.89
CA MET A 362 4.36 16.29 -13.12
C MET A 362 5.58 17.11 -13.53
N ALA A 363 6.75 16.83 -12.97
CA ALA A 363 8.00 17.48 -13.34
C ALA A 363 8.41 17.18 -14.79
N ALA A 364 8.25 15.93 -15.23
CA ALA A 364 8.56 15.50 -16.59
C ALA A 364 7.54 15.98 -17.63
N ARG A 365 6.35 16.43 -17.22
CA ARG A 365 5.21 16.79 -18.09
C ARG A 365 4.63 18.15 -17.72
N PRO A 366 5.32 19.25 -18.10
CA PRO A 366 4.90 20.60 -17.74
C PRO A 366 3.51 20.95 -18.28
N ASP A 367 3.13 20.44 -19.45
CA ASP A 367 1.80 20.65 -20.06
C ASP A 367 0.66 20.05 -19.22
N ILE A 368 0.87 18.85 -18.68
CA ILE A 368 -0.10 18.20 -17.78
C ILE A 368 -0.13 18.91 -16.43
N GLN A 369 1.05 19.29 -15.92
CA GLN A 369 1.16 20.05 -14.68
C GLN A 369 0.39 21.37 -14.75
N GLU A 370 0.48 22.11 -15.87
CA GLU A 370 -0.27 23.36 -16.06
C GLU A 370 -1.79 23.13 -16.14
N LYS A 371 -2.25 22.01 -16.69
CA LYS A 371 -3.68 21.65 -16.67
C LYS A 371 -4.17 21.36 -15.24
N CYS A 372 -3.39 20.64 -14.43
CA CYS A 372 -3.67 20.47 -13.00
C CYS A 372 -3.70 21.82 -12.28
N PHE A 373 -2.72 22.69 -12.53
CA PHE A 373 -2.68 24.02 -11.92
C PHE A 373 -3.88 24.87 -12.34
N SER A 374 -4.29 24.82 -13.62
CA SER A 374 -5.45 25.55 -14.14
C SER A 374 -6.76 25.09 -13.49
N GLU A 375 -6.95 23.77 -13.29
CA GLU A 375 -8.08 23.24 -12.52
C GLU A 375 -8.08 23.78 -11.08
N LEU A 376 -6.93 23.71 -10.40
CA LEU A 376 -6.80 24.20 -9.04
C LEU A 376 -7.05 25.71 -8.96
N TYR A 377 -6.55 26.50 -9.91
CA TYR A 377 -6.84 27.91 -9.99
C TYR A 377 -8.33 28.20 -10.21
N GLY A 378 -9.02 27.39 -11.02
CA GLY A 378 -10.48 27.48 -11.16
C GLY A 378 -11.27 27.25 -9.86
N ILE A 379 -10.74 26.45 -8.93
CA ILE A 379 -11.38 26.14 -7.64
C ILE A 379 -11.04 27.18 -6.56
N PHE A 380 -9.78 27.63 -6.51
CA PHE A 380 -9.28 28.47 -5.42
C PHE A 380 -9.10 29.95 -5.79
N GLY A 381 -9.01 30.28 -7.08
CA GLY A 381 -8.60 31.59 -7.57
C GLY A 381 -7.31 32.04 -6.90
N ASP A 382 -7.31 33.30 -6.43
CA ASP A 382 -6.18 33.87 -5.72
C ASP A 382 -6.13 33.54 -4.21
N SER A 383 -7.08 32.75 -3.72
CA SER A 383 -7.17 32.43 -2.28
C SER A 383 -6.10 31.44 -1.86
N ASP A 384 -5.53 31.63 -0.67
CA ASP A 384 -4.63 30.69 0.01
C ASP A 384 -5.35 29.77 1.01
N ARG A 385 -6.70 29.79 1.00
CA ARG A 385 -7.53 29.01 1.93
C ARG A 385 -7.23 27.51 1.86
N ASP A 386 -7.55 26.85 2.97
CA ASP A 386 -7.50 25.40 3.08
C ASP A 386 -8.44 24.72 2.08
N VAL A 387 -8.04 23.53 1.64
CA VAL A 387 -8.83 22.62 0.84
C VAL A 387 -9.95 22.06 1.70
N THR A 388 -11.20 22.24 1.27
CA THR A 388 -12.39 21.65 1.88
C THR A 388 -12.71 20.29 1.25
N PHE A 389 -13.60 19.51 1.88
CA PHE A 389 -14.07 18.26 1.29
C PHE A 389 -14.69 18.47 -0.10
N GLN A 390 -15.50 19.52 -0.26
CA GLN A 390 -16.19 19.80 -1.51
C GLN A 390 -15.19 20.12 -2.64
N ASP A 391 -14.12 20.86 -2.35
CA ASP A 391 -13.08 21.14 -3.35
C ASP A 391 -12.47 19.84 -3.90
N THR A 392 -12.28 18.82 -3.05
CA THR A 392 -11.69 17.54 -3.48
C THR A 392 -12.56 16.77 -4.48
N MET A 393 -13.86 17.06 -4.52
CA MET A 393 -14.79 16.50 -5.50
C MET A 393 -14.65 17.18 -6.87
N GLU A 394 -14.22 18.44 -6.89
CA GLU A 394 -14.00 19.21 -8.12
C GLU A 394 -12.59 19.02 -8.72
N MET A 395 -11.64 18.45 -7.97
CA MET A 395 -10.29 18.09 -8.42
C MET A 395 -10.26 16.87 -9.37
N LYS A 396 -11.03 16.91 -10.46
CA LYS A 396 -11.29 15.78 -11.36
C LYS A 396 -10.08 15.44 -12.23
N TYR A 397 -9.44 16.44 -12.82
CA TYR A 397 -8.24 16.28 -13.63
C TYR A 397 -7.04 15.87 -12.78
N LEU A 398 -6.86 16.48 -11.61
CA LEU A 398 -5.85 16.06 -10.64
C LEU A 398 -6.05 14.59 -10.24
N GLU A 399 -7.29 14.16 -9.95
CA GLU A 399 -7.59 12.76 -9.66
C GLU A 399 -7.17 11.84 -10.82
N ARG A 400 -7.53 12.18 -12.05
CA ARG A 400 -7.16 11.37 -13.23
C ARG A 400 -5.64 11.28 -13.40
N CYS A 401 -4.90 12.36 -13.14
CA CYS A 401 -3.44 12.34 -13.14
C CYS A 401 -2.87 11.44 -12.03
N MET A 402 -3.48 11.46 -10.83
CA MET A 402 -3.11 10.54 -9.75
C MET A 402 -3.39 9.09 -10.11
N MET A 403 -4.55 8.78 -10.72
CA MET A 403 -4.90 7.44 -11.17
C MET A 403 -3.93 6.93 -12.26
N GLU A 404 -3.58 7.78 -13.22
CA GLU A 404 -2.60 7.46 -14.26
C GLU A 404 -1.19 7.27 -13.69
N THR A 405 -0.83 8.03 -12.66
CA THR A 405 0.41 7.79 -11.90
C THR A 405 0.38 6.42 -11.24
N LEU A 406 -0.72 6.05 -10.59
CA LEU A 406 -0.88 4.73 -9.95
C LEU A 406 -0.94 3.58 -10.96
N ARG A 407 -1.36 3.85 -12.21
CA ARG A 407 -1.34 2.87 -13.31
C ARG A 407 0.10 2.57 -13.75
N LEU A 408 0.86 3.62 -14.06
CA LEU A 408 2.23 3.45 -14.54
C LEU A 408 3.20 3.08 -13.41
N TYR A 409 2.98 3.60 -12.22
CA TYR A 409 3.89 3.47 -11.08
C TYR A 409 3.14 2.97 -9.83
N PRO A 410 2.54 1.76 -9.87
CA PRO A 410 1.79 1.23 -8.75
C PRO A 410 2.73 0.96 -7.56
N PRO A 411 2.48 1.55 -6.38
CA PRO A 411 3.35 1.35 -5.22
C PRO A 411 3.53 -0.12 -4.84
N VAL A 412 2.51 -0.96 -5.06
CA VAL A 412 2.59 -2.41 -4.88
C VAL A 412 2.53 -3.07 -6.27
N PRO A 413 3.68 -3.42 -6.88
CA PRO A 413 3.75 -3.87 -8.26
C PRO A 413 3.30 -5.33 -8.45
N ALA A 414 3.27 -6.12 -7.36
CA ALA A 414 2.83 -7.51 -7.37
C ALA A 414 2.18 -7.90 -6.04
N ILE A 415 1.16 -8.77 -6.09
CA ILE A 415 0.44 -9.26 -4.90
C ILE A 415 0.43 -10.78 -4.93
N ALA A 416 0.92 -11.43 -3.87
CA ALA A 416 0.95 -12.88 -3.80
C ALA A 416 -0.17 -13.48 -2.93
N ARG A 417 -0.72 -14.61 -3.38
CA ARG A 417 -1.73 -15.42 -2.70
C ARG A 417 -1.33 -16.88 -2.69
N ARG A 418 -1.64 -17.56 -1.60
CA ARG A 418 -1.58 -19.03 -1.55
C ARG A 418 -2.90 -19.58 -2.06
N VAL A 419 -2.82 -20.51 -3.00
CA VAL A 419 -4.00 -21.16 -3.56
C VAL A 419 -4.32 -22.43 -2.78
N ASN A 420 -5.51 -22.48 -2.21
CA ASN A 420 -5.93 -23.54 -1.28
C ASN A 420 -6.61 -24.73 -1.98
N ARG A 421 -7.21 -24.49 -3.15
CA ARG A 421 -7.85 -25.51 -4.02
C ARG A 421 -7.50 -25.22 -5.46
N GLU A 422 -7.61 -26.22 -6.33
CA GLU A 422 -7.37 -26.00 -7.76
C GLU A 422 -8.37 -24.98 -8.33
N VAL A 423 -7.88 -24.09 -9.21
CA VAL A 423 -8.68 -23.05 -9.85
C VAL A 423 -8.49 -23.15 -11.35
N LYS A 424 -9.56 -23.37 -12.11
CA LYS A 424 -9.53 -23.31 -13.56
C LYS A 424 -9.52 -21.84 -14.00
N LEU A 425 -8.60 -21.46 -14.88
CA LEU A 425 -8.54 -20.10 -15.42
C LEU A 425 -9.76 -19.81 -16.29
N ALA A 426 -10.15 -18.55 -16.35
CA ALA A 426 -11.20 -18.06 -17.24
C ALA A 426 -10.63 -17.74 -18.63
N SER A 427 -9.37 -17.28 -18.69
CA SER A 427 -8.72 -16.88 -19.95
C SER A 427 -8.28 -18.05 -20.83
N ARG A 428 -7.91 -19.20 -20.23
CA ARG A 428 -7.31 -20.35 -20.91
C ARG A 428 -7.75 -21.67 -20.27
N ASP A 429 -7.65 -22.77 -21.01
CA ASP A 429 -7.88 -24.13 -20.48
C ASP A 429 -6.69 -24.63 -19.66
N LEU A 430 -6.36 -23.89 -18.60
CA LEU A 430 -5.30 -24.19 -17.65
C LEU A 430 -5.87 -24.19 -16.23
N THR A 431 -5.23 -24.98 -15.37
CA THR A 431 -5.59 -25.08 -13.96
C THR A 431 -4.42 -24.65 -13.09
N ILE A 432 -4.69 -23.75 -12.15
CA ILE A 432 -3.80 -23.40 -11.06
C ILE A 432 -3.80 -24.58 -10.06
N PRO A 433 -2.64 -25.21 -9.78
CA PRO A 433 -2.56 -26.29 -8.81
C PRO A 433 -2.78 -25.78 -7.38
N ALA A 434 -3.50 -26.56 -6.56
CA ALA A 434 -3.57 -26.31 -5.12
C ALA A 434 -2.17 -26.34 -4.48
N GLY A 435 -1.91 -25.46 -3.51
CA GLY A 435 -0.61 -25.30 -2.85
C GLY A 435 0.38 -24.41 -3.59
N SER A 436 0.08 -23.98 -4.81
CA SER A 436 0.90 -23.00 -5.54
C SER A 436 0.78 -21.59 -4.95
N THR A 437 1.75 -20.74 -5.28
CA THR A 437 1.68 -19.29 -5.02
C THR A 437 1.30 -18.59 -6.32
N VAL A 438 0.16 -17.91 -6.33
CA VAL A 438 -0.24 -17.04 -7.44
C VAL A 438 0.24 -15.64 -7.15
N ILE A 439 0.91 -15.04 -8.13
CA ILE A 439 1.35 -13.65 -8.13
C ILE A 439 0.49 -12.88 -9.12
N VAL A 440 -0.33 -11.97 -8.62
CA VAL A 440 -1.02 -10.98 -9.44
C VAL A 440 0.00 -9.89 -9.79
N ALA A 441 0.43 -9.84 -11.05
CA ALA A 441 1.43 -8.88 -11.52
C ALA A 441 0.76 -7.55 -11.89
N THR A 442 0.45 -6.74 -10.88
CA THR A 442 -0.23 -5.44 -11.03
C THR A 442 0.48 -4.51 -12.02
N TYR A 443 1.82 -4.47 -12.00
CA TYR A 443 2.60 -3.65 -12.92
C TYR A 443 2.37 -4.01 -14.40
N ALA A 444 2.35 -5.32 -14.71
CA ALA A 444 2.09 -5.82 -16.06
C ALA A 444 0.62 -5.66 -16.46
N LEU A 445 -0.31 -5.95 -15.53
CA LEU A 445 -1.74 -5.74 -15.72
C LEU A 445 -2.05 -4.30 -16.17
N HIS A 446 -1.45 -3.32 -15.49
CA HIS A 446 -1.67 -1.90 -15.76
C HIS A 446 -1.04 -1.41 -17.07
N ARG A 447 -0.29 -2.28 -17.78
CA ARG A 447 0.37 -2.03 -19.08
C ARG A 447 -0.16 -2.90 -20.20
N ARG A 448 -1.28 -3.58 -19.99
CA ARG A 448 -1.96 -4.36 -21.01
C ARG A 448 -2.45 -3.47 -22.14
N SER A 449 -1.92 -3.66 -23.35
CA SER A 449 -2.24 -2.86 -24.53
C SER A 449 -3.67 -3.06 -25.04
N ASP A 450 -4.30 -4.20 -24.72
CA ASP A 450 -5.71 -4.47 -25.00
C ASP A 450 -6.68 -3.68 -24.09
N ILE A 451 -6.17 -3.15 -22.97
CA ILE A 451 -6.94 -2.37 -21.99
C ILE A 451 -6.59 -0.89 -22.04
N TYR A 452 -5.30 -0.59 -22.22
CA TYR A 452 -4.74 0.76 -22.26
C TYR A 452 -3.99 0.96 -23.58
N PRO A 453 -4.60 1.68 -24.55
CA PRO A 453 -3.90 2.09 -25.76
C PRO A 453 -2.64 2.88 -25.41
N ASN A 454 -1.52 2.59 -26.08
CA ASN A 454 -0.19 3.14 -25.76
C ASN A 454 0.16 2.98 -24.26
N PRO A 455 0.32 1.74 -23.77
CA PRO A 455 0.34 1.46 -22.33
C PRO A 455 1.48 2.13 -21.56
N GLU A 456 2.57 2.53 -22.21
CA GLU A 456 3.69 3.25 -21.57
C GLU A 456 3.51 4.77 -21.58
N GLU A 457 2.56 5.31 -22.37
CA GLU A 457 2.29 6.75 -22.39
C GLU A 457 1.45 7.14 -21.17
N PHE A 458 1.83 8.26 -20.53
CA PHE A 458 1.04 8.84 -19.45
C PHE A 458 -0.12 9.63 -20.05
N ASN A 459 -1.34 9.12 -19.89
CA ASN A 459 -2.54 9.74 -20.40
C ASN A 459 -3.68 9.75 -19.35
N PRO A 460 -3.94 10.89 -18.70
CA PRO A 460 -5.06 11.04 -17.75
C PRO A 460 -6.44 10.74 -18.35
N ASP A 461 -6.59 10.80 -19.68
CA ASP A 461 -7.85 10.47 -20.36
C ASP A 461 -8.15 8.97 -20.35
N ASN A 462 -7.20 8.11 -19.94
CA ASN A 462 -7.48 6.71 -19.61
C ASN A 462 -8.49 6.56 -18.46
N PHE A 463 -8.65 7.60 -17.64
CA PHE A 463 -9.54 7.62 -16.48
C PHE A 463 -10.72 8.59 -16.64
N LEU A 464 -11.08 8.93 -17.88
CA LEU A 464 -12.38 9.55 -18.13
C LEU A 464 -13.52 8.64 -17.61
N PRO A 465 -14.62 9.21 -17.10
CA PRO A 465 -15.73 8.44 -16.53
C PRO A 465 -16.25 7.34 -17.47
N GLU A 466 -16.45 7.68 -18.74
CA GLU A 466 -16.96 6.78 -19.78
C GLU A 466 -16.00 5.62 -20.07
N LYS A 467 -14.70 5.88 -20.16
CA LYS A 467 -13.70 4.83 -20.38
C LYS A 467 -13.59 3.91 -19.16
N SER A 468 -13.64 4.50 -17.97
CA SER A 468 -13.60 3.75 -16.71
C SER A 468 -14.83 2.84 -16.56
N ALA A 469 -16.01 3.29 -17.01
CA ALA A 469 -17.26 2.53 -16.91
C ALA A 469 -17.27 1.29 -17.79
N SER A 470 -16.68 1.39 -18.97
CA SER A 470 -16.56 0.27 -19.91
C SER A 470 -15.45 -0.73 -19.55
N ARG A 471 -14.55 -0.39 -18.64
CA ARG A 471 -13.37 -1.21 -18.33
C ARG A 471 -13.72 -2.28 -17.31
N HIS A 472 -13.20 -3.49 -17.51
CA HIS A 472 -13.32 -4.56 -16.52
C HIS A 472 -12.72 -4.14 -15.17
N PHE A 473 -13.46 -4.32 -14.07
CA PHE A 473 -13.11 -3.82 -12.73
C PHE A 473 -11.69 -4.19 -12.29
N TYR A 474 -11.32 -5.48 -12.46
CA TYR A 474 -9.99 -6.00 -12.11
C TYR A 474 -8.85 -5.57 -13.04
N SER A 475 -9.09 -4.66 -13.99
CA SER A 475 -8.03 -4.13 -14.88
C SER A 475 -7.23 -3.01 -14.25
N PHE A 476 -7.77 -2.34 -13.23
CA PHE A 476 -7.11 -1.24 -12.51
C PHE A 476 -7.22 -1.44 -11.00
N ILE A 477 -6.28 -2.19 -10.44
CA ILE A 477 -6.26 -2.54 -9.01
C ILE A 477 -5.01 -2.02 -8.24
N PRO A 478 -4.67 -0.72 -8.27
CA PRO A 478 -3.54 -0.19 -7.49
C PRO A 478 -3.74 -0.34 -5.97
N PHE A 479 -4.98 -0.55 -5.54
CA PHE A 479 -5.38 -0.80 -4.15
C PHE A 479 -5.81 -2.26 -3.90
N SER A 480 -5.41 -3.20 -4.78
CA SER A 480 -5.99 -4.55 -4.85
C SER A 480 -7.50 -4.52 -5.08
N ALA A 481 -8.15 -5.67 -5.04
CA ALA A 481 -9.60 -5.83 -5.09
C ALA A 481 -10.05 -7.02 -4.21
N GLY A 482 -11.37 -7.17 -4.07
CA GLY A 482 -12.02 -8.24 -3.28
C GLY A 482 -11.90 -8.06 -1.76
N PRO A 483 -12.14 -9.13 -0.97
CA PRO A 483 -12.18 -9.04 0.49
C PRO A 483 -10.86 -8.52 1.12
N ARG A 484 -9.74 -8.80 0.46
CA ARG A 484 -8.38 -8.38 0.86
C ARG A 484 -7.95 -7.05 0.21
N SER A 485 -8.89 -6.27 -0.32
CA SER A 485 -8.64 -4.91 -0.85
C SER A 485 -8.13 -3.96 0.24
N CYS A 486 -7.44 -2.90 -0.18
CA CYS A 486 -6.85 -1.91 0.71
C CYS A 486 -7.93 -1.20 1.55
N VAL A 487 -7.80 -1.28 2.88
CA VAL A 487 -8.68 -0.57 3.80
C VAL A 487 -8.53 0.94 3.72
N GLY A 488 -7.31 1.40 3.43
CA GLY A 488 -6.95 2.82 3.43
C GLY A 488 -7.18 3.53 2.11
N ARG A 489 -7.83 2.93 1.09
CA ARG A 489 -7.97 3.52 -0.26
C ARG A 489 -8.51 4.95 -0.23
N LYS A 490 -9.67 5.15 0.41
CA LYS A 490 -10.33 6.46 0.50
C LYS A 490 -9.49 7.47 1.30
N TYR A 491 -8.86 7.01 2.38
CA TYR A 491 -7.94 7.82 3.19
C TYR A 491 -6.72 8.28 2.38
N ALA A 492 -6.05 7.35 1.69
CA ALA A 492 -4.86 7.60 0.90
C ALA A 492 -5.14 8.62 -0.20
N MET A 493 -6.21 8.41 -0.98
CA MET A 493 -6.52 9.30 -2.08
C MET A 493 -6.95 10.69 -1.62
N LEU A 494 -7.78 10.80 -0.56
CA LEU A 494 -8.17 12.09 -0.01
C LEU A 494 -6.95 12.87 0.54
N LYS A 495 -6.10 12.19 1.33
CA LYS A 495 -4.84 12.73 1.84
C LYS A 495 -3.95 13.25 0.71
N LEU A 496 -3.73 12.42 -0.31
CA LEU A 496 -2.85 12.74 -1.43
C LEU A 496 -3.40 13.90 -2.27
N LYS A 497 -4.71 13.94 -2.57
CA LYS A 497 -5.31 15.08 -3.28
C LYS A 497 -5.02 16.40 -2.59
N ILE A 498 -5.27 16.49 -1.29
CA ILE A 498 -5.07 17.73 -0.51
C ILE A 498 -3.61 18.14 -0.49
N ILE A 499 -2.69 17.21 -0.21
CA ILE A 499 -1.25 17.52 -0.12
C ILE A 499 -0.70 17.91 -1.50
N LEU A 500 -1.00 17.14 -2.56
CA LEU A 500 -0.52 17.41 -3.90
C LEU A 500 -1.12 18.71 -4.47
N ALA A 501 -2.41 18.97 -4.25
CA ALA A 501 -3.02 20.25 -4.61
C ALA A 501 -2.33 21.43 -3.92
N THR A 502 -2.00 21.29 -2.63
CA THR A 502 -1.29 22.32 -1.87
C THR A 502 0.11 22.57 -2.42
N ILE A 503 0.84 21.51 -2.81
CA ILE A 503 2.16 21.61 -3.43
C ILE A 503 2.07 22.30 -4.80
N LEU A 504 1.20 21.82 -5.70
CA LEU A 504 1.07 22.37 -7.06
C LEU A 504 0.56 23.81 -7.08
N ARG A 505 -0.24 24.24 -6.10
CA ARG A 505 -0.64 25.65 -5.96
C ARG A 505 0.54 26.58 -5.59
N ASN A 506 1.56 26.04 -4.91
CA ASN A 506 2.70 26.83 -4.44
C ASN A 506 3.91 26.74 -5.37
N PHE A 507 4.05 25.65 -6.15
CA PHE A 507 5.25 25.38 -6.91
C PHE A 507 4.98 24.86 -8.32
N ARG A 508 5.86 25.26 -9.22
CA ARG A 508 6.11 24.56 -10.48
C ARG A 508 7.20 23.55 -10.20
N ILE A 509 6.92 22.27 -10.45
CA ILE A 509 7.88 21.19 -10.25
C ILE A 509 8.68 21.02 -11.54
N GLN A 510 10.01 20.98 -11.43
CA GLN A 510 10.95 20.84 -12.53
C GLN A 510 11.70 19.50 -12.42
N PRO A 511 12.03 18.85 -13.57
CA PRO A 511 12.60 17.51 -13.55
C PRO A 511 14.05 17.56 -13.04
N GLY A 512 14.42 16.64 -12.15
CA GLY A 512 15.82 16.45 -11.77
C GLY A 512 16.58 15.53 -12.73
N LEU A 513 15.90 14.50 -13.25
CA LEU A 513 16.40 13.59 -14.28
C LEU A 513 15.33 13.42 -15.35
N LYS A 514 15.75 13.18 -16.59
CA LYS A 514 14.84 12.85 -17.67
C LYS A 514 14.19 11.50 -17.40
N GLU A 515 12.95 11.33 -17.88
CA GLU A 515 12.18 10.10 -17.65
C GLU A 515 12.82 8.87 -18.29
N GLU A 516 13.47 9.02 -19.44
CA GLU A 516 14.23 7.95 -20.12
C GLU A 516 15.39 7.38 -19.27
N ASP A 517 15.89 8.15 -18.30
CA ASP A 517 17.00 7.77 -17.43
C ASP A 517 16.54 7.17 -16.09
N TRP A 518 15.23 7.09 -15.85
CA TRP A 518 14.69 6.59 -14.58
C TRP A 518 15.01 5.11 -14.39
N LYS A 519 15.47 4.76 -13.19
CA LYS A 519 15.87 3.40 -12.85
C LYS A 519 14.89 2.82 -11.85
N PHE A 520 14.10 1.85 -12.26
CA PHE A 520 13.04 1.29 -11.41
C PHE A 520 13.51 0.09 -10.58
N GLN A 521 12.97 -0.02 -9.38
CA GLN A 521 13.23 -1.15 -8.51
C GLN A 521 11.93 -1.58 -7.83
N ALA A 522 11.61 -2.87 -7.94
CA ALA A 522 10.47 -3.48 -7.27
C ALA A 522 10.94 -4.28 -6.06
N ASP A 523 10.94 -3.62 -4.90
CA ASP A 523 11.15 -4.30 -3.62
C ASP A 523 9.80 -4.78 -3.06
N ILE A 524 9.55 -4.53 -1.77
CA ILE A 524 8.18 -4.60 -1.22
C ILE A 524 7.31 -3.51 -1.87
N ILE A 525 7.89 -2.34 -2.08
CA ILE A 525 7.28 -1.18 -2.74
C ILE A 525 8.06 -0.87 -4.03
N PHE A 526 7.34 -0.44 -5.05
CA PHE A 526 7.90 0.06 -6.29
C PHE A 526 8.49 1.46 -6.07
N LYS A 527 9.75 1.65 -6.46
CA LYS A 527 10.47 2.93 -6.27
C LYS A 527 11.48 3.20 -7.38
N ARG A 528 12.01 4.41 -7.40
CA ARG A 528 13.16 4.81 -8.20
C ARG A 528 14.45 4.48 -7.45
N ALA A 529 15.29 3.61 -8.02
CA ALA A 529 16.60 3.25 -7.50
C ALA A 529 17.59 4.44 -7.51
N ASP A 530 17.34 5.40 -8.39
CA ASP A 530 18.06 6.66 -8.54
C ASP A 530 17.52 7.81 -7.66
N GLY A 531 16.50 7.52 -6.82
CA GLY A 531 15.83 8.52 -5.99
C GLY A 531 14.82 9.37 -6.76
N PHE A 532 14.07 10.21 -6.04
CA PHE A 532 12.99 11.01 -6.62
C PHE A 532 13.43 12.47 -6.74
N LYS A 533 14.54 12.68 -7.46
CA LYS A 533 15.16 14.00 -7.60
C LYS A 533 14.29 14.95 -8.43
N ILE A 534 13.95 16.09 -7.83
CA ILE A 534 13.22 17.19 -8.46
C ILE A 534 13.86 18.53 -8.10
N ASN A 535 13.49 19.56 -8.86
CA ASN A 535 13.68 20.95 -8.49
C ASN A 535 12.30 21.64 -8.42
N ILE A 536 12.20 22.78 -7.74
CA ILE A 536 10.97 23.55 -7.62
C ILE A 536 11.21 25.02 -7.91
N GLU A 537 10.20 25.64 -8.49
CA GLU A 537 10.11 27.07 -8.73
C GLU A 537 8.82 27.58 -8.05
N SER A 538 8.91 28.71 -7.34
CA SER A 538 7.72 29.25 -6.67
C SER A 538 6.72 29.77 -7.71
N ARG A 539 5.44 29.41 -7.58
CA ARG A 539 4.39 29.96 -8.43
C ARG A 539 3.94 31.31 -7.89
N THR A 540 3.75 32.26 -8.81
CA THR A 540 2.83 33.37 -8.55
C THR A 540 1.40 32.88 -8.77
N VAL A 541 0.46 33.42 -7.99
CA VAL A 541 -0.91 32.89 -7.91
C VAL A 541 -1.65 32.99 -9.25
N ASP A 542 -1.26 33.93 -10.12
CA ASP A 542 -1.85 34.19 -11.43
C ASP A 542 -1.17 33.36 -12.56
N PRO A 543 -1.89 32.44 -13.24
CA PRO A 543 -1.35 31.66 -14.35
C PRO A 543 -0.87 32.51 -15.53
N THR A 544 -1.44 33.70 -15.73
CA THR A 544 -1.17 34.56 -16.90
C THR A 544 0.13 35.35 -16.78
N LYS A 545 0.66 35.51 -15.56
CA LYS A 545 1.92 36.23 -15.29
C LYS A 545 3.17 35.35 -15.30
N ASN A 546 3.01 34.04 -15.41
CA ASN A 546 4.14 33.10 -15.43
C ASN A 546 4.77 32.91 -16.83
N ASN A 547 4.23 33.55 -17.88
CA ASN A 547 4.79 33.52 -19.24
C ASN A 547 5.66 34.76 -19.59
N SER A 548 6.00 35.59 -18.61
CA SER A 548 6.66 36.90 -18.85
C SER A 548 8.06 37.06 -18.25
N THR A 549 8.80 35.98 -18.01
CA THR A 549 10.22 36.03 -17.64
C THR A 549 11.03 34.97 -18.33
#